data_AF-R6EZ40-F1
#
_entry.id   AF-R6EZ40-F1
#
_cell.length_a   1.000
_cell.length_b   1.000
_cell.length_c   1.000
_cell.angle_alpha   90.00
_cell.angle_beta   90.00
_cell.angle_gamma   90.00
#
_symmetry.space_group_name_H-M   'P 1'
#
loop_
_entity.id
_entity.type
_entity.pdbx_description
1 polymer ?
#
loop_
_entity_poly.entity_id
_entity_poly.type
_entity_poly.pdbx_seq_one_letter_code
_entity_poly.pdbx_strand_id
1 'polypeptide(L)'
;MRRCDMEFDGIDDPNLPAWFENRPTDQWPVFPVWGMYFRNVKNVDVKDVKLTVRGKEYREAWTVDNVEKHNLNRVQVSKDCAH
;
A
#
# COMPACT_ATOMS: atom_id res chain seq x y z
N MET A 1 9.57 -7.80 7.22
CA MET A 1 10.45 -7.23 6.17
C MET A 1 11.45 -6.28 6.79
N ARG A 2 12.70 -6.23 6.31
CA ARG A 2 13.73 -5.38 6.90
C ARG A 2 14.62 -4.76 5.83
N ARG A 3 14.85 -3.43 5.91
CA ARG A 3 15.78 -2.70 5.02
C ARG A 3 15.44 -2.89 3.54
N CYS A 4 14.21 -2.55 3.18
CA CYS A 4 13.72 -2.66 1.80
C CYS A 4 13.49 -1.24 1.24
N ASP A 5 13.86 -1.02 -0.01
CA ASP A 5 13.43 0.13 -0.80
C ASP A 5 12.61 -0.40 -1.98
N MET A 6 11.36 0.02 -2.08
CA MET A 6 10.41 -0.47 -3.08
C MET A 6 9.78 0.72 -3.80
N GLU A 7 9.82 0.68 -5.14
CA GLU A 7 9.22 1.68 -6.01
C GLU A 7 8.01 1.08 -6.75
N PHE A 8 6.96 1.89 -6.87
CA PHE A 8 5.68 1.50 -7.47
C PHE A 8 5.24 2.58 -8.45
N ASP A 9 4.61 2.17 -9.54
CA ASP A 9 3.91 3.08 -10.43
C ASP A 9 2.48 3.29 -9.93
N GLY A 10 2.11 4.55 -9.72
CA GLY A 10 0.76 4.94 -9.33
C GLY A 10 -0.23 4.77 -10.48
N ILE A 11 -1.50 4.58 -10.13
CA ILE A 11 -2.59 4.51 -11.11
C ILE A 11 -3.24 5.90 -11.24
N ASP A 12 -2.98 6.58 -12.36
CA ASP A 12 -3.62 7.84 -12.73
C ASP A 12 -4.94 7.61 -13.50
N ASP A 13 -5.88 6.89 -12.87
CA ASP A 13 -7.25 6.75 -13.37
C ASP A 13 -8.21 7.54 -12.47
N PRO A 14 -8.77 8.67 -12.96
CA PRO A 14 -9.68 9.49 -12.18
C PRO A 14 -11.01 8.79 -11.85
N ASN A 15 -11.36 7.69 -12.51
CA ASN A 15 -12.56 6.90 -12.22
C ASN A 15 -12.32 5.86 -11.12
N LEU A 16 -11.06 5.58 -10.76
CA LEU A 16 -10.70 4.57 -9.78
C LEU A 16 -11.32 4.83 -8.39
N PRO A 17 -11.37 6.07 -7.86
CA PRO A 17 -12.06 6.35 -6.61
C PRO A 17 -13.53 5.93 -6.62
N ALA A 18 -14.29 6.29 -7.68
CA ALA A 18 -15.70 5.93 -7.81
C ALA A 18 -15.90 4.41 -8.01
N TRP A 19 -14.94 3.75 -8.65
CA TRP A 19 -14.94 2.29 -8.80
C TRP A 19 -14.86 1.57 -7.44
N PHE A 20 -14.14 2.14 -6.45
CA PHE A 20 -14.01 1.56 -5.11
C PHE A 20 -15.28 1.61 -4.27
N GLU A 21 -16.12 2.63 -4.43
CA GLU A 21 -17.29 2.85 -3.57
C GLU A 21 -18.27 1.67 -3.52
N ASN A 22 -18.32 0.87 -4.59
CA ASN A 22 -19.31 -0.19 -4.76
C ASN A 22 -18.70 -1.59 -4.95
N ARG A 23 -17.40 -1.77 -4.64
CA ARG A 23 -16.72 -3.04 -4.91
C ARG A 23 -15.81 -3.47 -3.75
N PRO A 24 -15.74 -4.78 -3.45
CA PRO A 24 -14.75 -5.30 -2.52
C PRO A 24 -13.35 -5.07 -3.09
N THR A 25 -12.47 -4.49 -2.27
CA THR A 25 -11.06 -4.24 -2.59
C THR A 25 -10.13 -5.27 -1.97
N ASP A 26 -10.67 -6.28 -1.29
CA ASP A 26 -9.91 -7.32 -0.62
C ASP A 26 -9.51 -8.49 -1.55
N GLN A 27 -9.84 -8.38 -2.85
CA GLN A 27 -9.59 -9.37 -3.90
C GLN A 27 -9.04 -8.72 -5.18
N TRP A 28 -8.38 -9.52 -6.02
CA TRP A 28 -7.92 -9.13 -7.35
C TRP A 28 -9.11 -8.61 -8.22
N PRO A 29 -8.95 -7.60 -9.11
CA PRO A 29 -7.71 -7.00 -9.62
C PRO A 29 -7.19 -5.77 -8.87
N VAL A 30 -7.94 -5.22 -7.91
CA VAL A 30 -7.54 -3.97 -7.26
C VAL A 30 -7.54 -4.12 -5.74
N PHE A 31 -6.34 -4.19 -5.20
CA PHE A 31 -6.09 -4.14 -3.76
C PHE A 31 -6.37 -2.75 -3.18
N PRO A 32 -6.67 -2.64 -1.86
CA PRO A 32 -7.05 -1.37 -1.25
C PRO A 32 -5.87 -0.40 -1.09
N VAL A 33 -4.65 -0.89 -1.34
CA VAL A 33 -3.38 -0.20 -1.17
C VAL A 33 -2.47 -0.46 -2.35
N TRP A 34 -1.51 0.44 -2.58
CA TRP A 34 -0.55 0.32 -3.69
C TRP A 34 0.77 -0.35 -3.31
N GLY A 35 1.13 -0.38 -2.02
CA GLY A 35 2.41 -0.91 -1.56
C GLY A 35 2.30 -2.25 -0.84
N MET A 36 1.88 -2.25 0.43
CA MET A 36 1.89 -3.46 1.28
C MET A 36 0.51 -3.79 1.85
N TYR A 37 -0.04 -4.96 1.51
CA TYR A 37 -1.27 -5.47 2.12
C TYR A 37 -0.99 -6.74 2.89
N PHE A 38 -1.09 -6.69 4.22
CA PHE A 38 -0.97 -7.88 5.08
C PHE A 38 -2.36 -8.34 5.50
N ARG A 39 -2.75 -9.56 5.09
CA ARG A 39 -4.05 -10.13 5.40
C ARG A 39 -3.94 -11.51 6.04
N ASN A 40 -4.68 -11.78 7.11
CA ASN A 40 -4.76 -13.09 7.77
C ASN A 40 -3.38 -13.59 8.27
N VAL A 41 -2.61 -12.71 8.90
CA VAL A 41 -1.25 -13.02 9.40
C VAL A 41 -1.21 -12.83 10.91
N LYS A 42 -0.64 -13.78 11.65
CA LYS A 42 -0.53 -13.67 13.13
C LYS A 42 0.44 -12.58 13.59
N ASN A 43 1.54 -12.39 12.88
CA ASN A 43 2.57 -11.43 13.27
C ASN A 43 3.24 -10.78 12.06
N VAL A 44 3.28 -9.45 12.03
CA VAL A 44 3.96 -8.65 11.02
C VAL A 44 5.01 -7.77 11.70
N ASP A 45 6.30 -7.96 11.35
CA ASP A 45 7.41 -7.09 11.77
C ASP A 45 8.04 -6.45 10.52
N VAL A 46 7.85 -5.14 10.38
CA VAL A 46 8.41 -4.32 9.30
C VAL A 46 9.32 -3.26 9.91
N LYS A 47 10.57 -3.23 9.44
CA LYS A 47 11.58 -2.30 9.96
C LYS A 47 12.42 -1.69 8.85
N ASP A 48 12.60 -0.37 8.90
CA ASP A 48 13.45 0.39 7.95
C ASP A 48 13.03 0.09 6.49
N VAL A 49 11.76 0.31 6.15
CA VAL A 49 11.23 0.09 4.80
C VAL A 49 10.84 1.43 4.18
N LYS A 50 11.24 1.64 2.92
CA LYS A 50 10.84 2.78 2.12
C LYS A 50 9.93 2.32 0.99
N LEU A 51 8.82 3.02 0.84
CA LEU A 51 7.86 2.86 -0.24
C LEU A 51 7.83 4.16 -1.03
N THR A 52 8.09 4.09 -2.32
CA THR A 52 8.01 5.24 -3.22
C THR A 52 6.96 4.96 -4.28
N VAL A 53 6.01 5.88 -4.47
CA VAL A 53 5.08 5.84 -5.60
C VAL A 53 5.42 6.94 -6.60
N ARG A 54 5.52 6.59 -7.87
CA ARG A 54 5.70 7.52 -9.00
C ARG A 54 4.34 7.82 -9.63
N GLY A 55 4.03 9.09 -9.87
CA GLY A 55 2.76 9.50 -10.49
C GLY A 55 1.58 9.58 -9.51
N LYS A 56 0.34 9.63 -10.03
CA LYS A 56 -0.86 9.79 -9.19
C LYS A 56 -1.25 8.47 -8.54
N GLU A 57 -1.64 8.55 -7.27
CA GLU A 57 -2.16 7.40 -6.54
C GLU A 57 -3.12 7.87 -5.46
N TYR A 58 -4.28 7.20 -5.40
CA TYR A 58 -5.44 7.57 -4.59
C TYR A 58 -5.58 6.67 -3.35
N ARG A 59 -4.91 5.52 -3.35
CA ARG A 59 -4.94 4.53 -2.26
C ARG A 59 -3.87 4.82 -1.20
N GLU A 60 -4.04 4.21 -0.03
CA GLU A 60 -3.02 4.22 1.01
C GLU A 60 -1.80 3.38 0.60
N ALA A 61 -0.64 3.69 1.17
CA ALA A 61 0.61 2.98 0.87
C ALA A 61 0.62 1.55 1.39
N TRP A 62 -0.01 1.32 2.53
CA TRP A 62 -0.06 0.00 3.14
C TRP A 62 -1.24 -0.08 4.11
N THR A 63 -1.69 -1.31 4.37
CA THR A 63 -2.70 -1.58 5.39
C THR A 63 -2.53 -2.99 5.96
N VAL A 64 -3.19 -3.24 7.09
CA VAL A 64 -3.25 -4.55 7.75
C VAL A 64 -4.71 -4.94 7.93
N ASP A 65 -5.04 -6.19 7.62
CA ASP A 65 -6.38 -6.75 7.74
C ASP A 65 -6.31 -8.12 8.44
N ASN A 66 -7.06 -8.29 9.52
CA ASN A 66 -7.01 -9.49 10.36
C ASN A 66 -5.57 -9.89 10.75
N VAL A 67 -4.84 -8.95 11.36
CA VAL A 67 -3.46 -9.15 11.85
C VAL A 67 -3.40 -9.00 13.36
N GLU A 68 -3.11 -10.09 14.08
CA GLU A 68 -3.13 -10.11 15.56
C GLU A 68 -2.07 -9.19 16.18
N LYS A 69 -0.87 -9.17 15.60
CA LYS A 69 0.26 -8.34 16.05
C LYS A 69 0.96 -7.72 14.85
N HIS A 70 1.14 -6.40 14.87
CA HIS A 70 1.92 -5.71 13.85
C HIS A 70 2.84 -4.65 14.48
N ASN A 71 4.08 -4.61 14.00
CA ASN A 71 5.07 -3.60 14.32
C ASN A 71 5.58 -3.00 13.01
N LEU A 72 5.28 -1.73 12.80
CA LEU A 72 5.66 -0.98 11.61
C LEU A 72 6.59 0.15 12.04
N ASN A 73 7.87 -0.17 12.14
CA ASN A 73 8.89 0.75 12.61
C ASN A 73 9.64 1.34 11.42
N ARG A 74 9.62 2.67 11.27
CA ARG A 74 10.29 3.39 10.16
C ARG A 74 9.85 2.88 8.78
N VAL A 75 8.54 2.90 8.54
CA VAL A 75 8.00 2.82 7.19
C VAL A 75 7.94 4.25 6.64
N GLN A 76 8.78 4.54 5.65
CA GLN A 76 8.82 5.83 4.96
C GLN A 76 8.01 5.73 3.68
N VAL A 77 7.13 6.71 3.45
CA VAL A 77 6.33 6.79 2.23
C VAL A 77 6.70 8.09 1.52
N SER A 78 7.19 7.97 0.29
CA SER A 78 7.48 9.11 -0.58
C SER A 78 6.60 9.08 -1.82
N LYS A 79 6.15 10.25 -2.26
CA LYS A 79 5.53 10.46 -3.56
C LYS A 79 6.56 11.15 -4.45
N ASP A 80 6.96 10.48 -5.52
CA ASP A 80 7.79 11.07 -6.55
C ASP A 80 6.85 11.70 -7.58
N CYS A 81 6.63 13.00 -7.43
CA CYS A 81 5.86 13.79 -8.38
C CYS A 81 6.70 13.90 -9.66
N ALA A 82 6.47 13.02 -10.63
CA ALA A 82 7.02 13.20 -11.97
C ALA A 82 6.58 14.59 -12.49
N HIS A 83 7.57 15.43 -12.79
CA HIS A 83 7.41 16.77 -13.37
C HIS A 83 6.84 16.73 -14.78
#